data_AF-A0A3D0M097-F1
#
_entry.id   AF-A0A3D0M097-F1
#
_cell.length_a   1.000
_cell.length_b   1.000
_cell.length_c   1.000
_cell.angle_alpha   90.00
_cell.angle_beta   90.00
_cell.angle_gamma   90.00
#
_symmetry.space_group_name_H-M   'P 1'
#
loop_
_entity.id
_entity.type
_entity.pdbx_description
1 polymer ?
#
loop_
_entity_poly.entity_id
_entity_poly.type
_entity_poly.pdbx_seq_one_letter_code
_entity_poly.pdbx_strand_id
1 'polypeptide(L)'
;MKTQNIITDGYNKEDYTHHGNMFLTGNGAMGVRGTLCEYRKEYMPAINLGGVYDQAGDGWREPVNAPNGLFAELNVDGETLTLPESKHSAHSVSLNIYDGVYNRETCFITAKGGVKFTEGRMVSQENPNLILQCLTVQTGYAAEVCVHTEIDGDVWDINGPHLEQMVCEYEDGACFVSAVTHEKGTHIATQETAEYEFKAAEKIAIGEQSVARNICFTTEAGKEYKIYRKILVTAG
;
A
#
# COMPACT_ATOMS: atom_id res chain seq x y z
N MET A 1 -13.84 -5.73 -22.12
CA MET A 1 -13.38 -6.35 -20.86
C MET A 1 -14.49 -7.23 -20.33
N LYS A 2 -14.15 -8.43 -19.82
CA LYS A 2 -15.12 -9.26 -19.10
C LYS A 2 -15.15 -8.77 -17.66
N THR A 3 -16.32 -8.35 -17.16
CA THR A 3 -16.48 -7.88 -15.79
C THR A 3 -17.14 -8.97 -14.96
N GLN A 4 -16.32 -9.74 -14.24
CA GLN A 4 -16.77 -10.44 -13.04
C GLN A 4 -16.03 -9.80 -11.88
N ASN A 5 -16.78 -9.11 -11.03
CA ASN A 5 -16.24 -8.41 -9.89
C ASN A 5 -16.84 -9.01 -8.62
N ILE A 6 -15.99 -9.21 -7.62
CA ILE A 6 -16.43 -9.23 -6.23
C ILE A 6 -16.47 -7.76 -5.80
N ILE A 7 -17.58 -7.29 -5.21
CA ILE A 7 -17.77 -5.90 -4.80
C ILE A 7 -18.37 -5.89 -3.39
N THR A 8 -17.85 -5.00 -2.54
CA THR A 8 -18.46 -4.63 -1.26
C THR A 8 -18.66 -3.13 -1.22
N ASP A 9 -19.88 -2.70 -0.88
CA ASP A 9 -20.23 -1.29 -0.67
C ASP A 9 -20.40 -1.01 0.82
N GLY A 10 -20.01 0.20 1.23
CA GLY A 10 -19.95 0.60 2.63
C GLY A 10 -18.69 0.11 3.33
N TYR A 11 -18.44 0.65 4.51
CA TYR A 11 -17.27 0.32 5.32
C TYR A 11 -17.69 -0.18 6.70
N ASN A 12 -17.08 -1.28 7.12
CA ASN A 12 -17.19 -1.81 8.48
C ASN A 12 -15.79 -2.18 8.97
N LYS A 13 -15.38 -1.55 10.08
CA LYS A 13 -14.02 -1.70 10.62
C LYS A 13 -13.70 -3.14 11.05
N GLU A 14 -14.71 -3.95 11.38
CA GLU A 14 -14.53 -5.33 11.83
C GLU A 14 -14.24 -6.29 10.68
N ASP A 15 -14.50 -5.89 9.43
CA ASP A 15 -14.35 -6.76 8.25
C ASP A 15 -12.90 -6.78 7.71
N TYR A 16 -11.95 -6.05 8.33
CA TYR A 16 -10.58 -5.90 7.83
C TYR A 16 -9.88 -7.23 7.53
N THR A 17 -10.01 -8.23 8.40
CA THR A 17 -9.41 -9.56 8.19
C THR A 17 -10.06 -10.28 7.03
N HIS A 18 -11.40 -10.22 6.94
CA HIS A 18 -12.16 -10.86 5.86
C HIS A 18 -11.87 -10.22 4.51
N HIS A 19 -11.89 -8.89 4.42
CA HIS A 19 -11.61 -8.14 3.20
C HIS A 19 -10.15 -8.32 2.76
N GLY A 20 -9.20 -8.32 3.70
CA GLY A 20 -7.79 -8.60 3.40
C GLY A 20 -7.58 -9.98 2.75
N ASN A 21 -8.42 -10.97 3.07
CA ASN A 21 -8.39 -12.29 2.42
C ASN A 21 -9.17 -12.32 1.10
N MET A 22 -10.39 -11.78 1.09
CA MET A 22 -11.31 -11.87 -0.05
C MET A 22 -10.80 -11.10 -1.27
N PHE A 23 -10.16 -9.95 -1.04
CA PHE A 23 -9.66 -9.08 -2.10
C PHE A 23 -8.14 -9.23 -2.35
N LEU A 24 -7.54 -10.34 -1.88
CA LEU A 24 -6.13 -10.64 -2.12
C LEU A 24 -5.84 -10.75 -3.62
N THR A 25 -4.70 -10.18 -4.02
CA THR A 25 -4.14 -10.32 -5.38
C THR A 25 -2.83 -11.08 -5.33
N GLY A 26 -2.48 -11.82 -6.37
CA GLY A 26 -1.21 -12.55 -6.41
C GLY A 26 -0.93 -13.21 -7.76
N ASN A 27 0.31 -13.70 -7.91
CA ASN A 27 0.81 -14.33 -9.15
C ASN A 27 1.46 -15.71 -8.92
N GLY A 28 1.26 -16.28 -7.72
CA GLY A 28 1.86 -17.57 -7.31
C GLY A 28 3.28 -17.45 -6.75
N ALA A 29 4.06 -16.44 -7.16
CA ALA A 29 5.34 -16.09 -6.53
C ALA A 29 5.16 -15.09 -5.38
N MET A 30 4.15 -14.23 -5.45
CA MET A 30 3.85 -13.20 -4.46
C MET A 30 2.35 -13.11 -4.23
N GLY A 31 1.96 -12.87 -2.99
CA GLY A 31 0.58 -12.57 -2.57
C GLY A 31 0.52 -11.25 -1.81
N VAL A 32 -0.51 -10.46 -2.08
CA VAL A 32 -0.75 -9.14 -1.46
C VAL A 32 -2.16 -9.13 -0.92
N ARG A 33 -2.30 -9.01 0.40
CA ARG A 33 -3.62 -8.92 1.06
C ARG A 33 -4.40 -7.71 0.53
N GLY A 34 -5.72 -7.86 0.46
CA GLY A 34 -6.66 -6.83 -0.01
C GLY A 34 -6.97 -5.72 1.00
N THR A 35 -6.01 -5.33 1.83
CA THR A 35 -6.16 -4.27 2.85
C THR A 35 -6.16 -2.88 2.25
N LEU A 36 -6.76 -1.89 2.93
CA LEU A 36 -6.65 -0.49 2.52
C LEU A 36 -5.18 -0.03 2.57
N CYS A 37 -4.78 0.89 1.70
CA CYS A 37 -3.39 1.35 1.63
C CYS A 37 -2.93 2.14 2.87
N GLU A 38 -3.85 2.76 3.62
CA GLU A 38 -3.55 3.47 4.87
C GLU A 38 -3.43 2.55 6.09
N TYR A 39 -3.60 1.24 5.92
CA TYR A 39 -3.56 0.28 7.01
C TYR A 39 -2.13 -0.12 7.39
N ARG A 40 -1.89 -0.12 8.69
CA ARG A 40 -0.68 -0.61 9.37
C ARG A 40 -0.90 -2.00 9.94
N LYS A 41 0.11 -2.57 10.59
CA LYS A 41 0.14 -3.95 11.10
C LYS A 41 -1.08 -4.36 11.92
N GLU A 42 -1.75 -3.44 12.60
CA GLU A 42 -2.99 -3.68 13.36
C GLU A 42 -4.14 -4.19 12.48
N TYR A 43 -4.12 -3.85 11.19
CA TYR A 43 -5.08 -4.28 10.18
C TYR A 43 -4.50 -5.31 9.20
N MET A 44 -3.34 -5.89 9.55
CA MET A 44 -2.73 -7.02 8.86
C MET A 44 -2.50 -6.81 7.35
N PRO A 45 -1.92 -5.70 6.85
CA PRO A 45 -1.37 -5.67 5.51
C PRO A 45 -0.26 -6.72 5.41
N ALA A 46 -0.14 -7.37 4.26
CA ALA A 46 0.90 -8.36 4.03
C ALA A 46 1.28 -8.44 2.56
N ILE A 47 2.58 -8.55 2.32
CA ILE A 47 3.17 -8.96 1.05
C ILE A 47 3.96 -10.23 1.34
N ASN A 48 3.41 -11.37 0.93
CA ASN A 48 4.04 -12.68 1.13
C ASN A 48 4.79 -13.13 -0.12
N LEU A 49 5.98 -13.70 0.07
CA LEU A 49 6.78 -14.28 -1.00
C LEU A 49 6.74 -15.81 -0.93
N GLY A 50 6.35 -16.44 -2.03
CA GLY A 50 6.26 -17.88 -2.17
C GLY A 50 7.63 -18.54 -1.95
N GLY A 51 7.70 -19.50 -1.03
CA GLY A 51 8.94 -20.21 -0.72
C GLY A 51 9.83 -19.52 0.33
N VAL A 52 9.48 -18.33 0.81
CA VAL A 52 10.22 -17.62 1.85
C VAL A 52 9.57 -17.90 3.21
N TYR A 53 10.30 -18.61 4.06
CA TYR A 53 9.86 -19.00 5.40
C TYR A 53 10.97 -18.72 6.40
N ASP A 54 10.58 -18.42 7.63
CA ASP A 54 11.49 -18.18 8.73
C ASP A 54 10.93 -18.76 10.03
N GLN A 55 11.82 -19.02 10.99
CA GLN A 55 11.47 -19.44 12.33
C GLN A 55 12.14 -18.49 13.34
N ALA A 56 11.34 -17.66 14.01
CA ALA A 56 11.84 -16.76 15.04
C ALA A 56 12.06 -17.53 16.36
N GLY A 57 13.33 -17.67 16.77
CA GLY A 57 13.70 -18.43 17.97
C GLY A 57 13.18 -19.87 17.94
N ASP A 58 12.50 -20.29 19.01
CA ASP A 58 11.87 -21.61 19.12
C ASP A 58 10.39 -21.62 18.65
N GLY A 59 9.95 -20.58 17.92
CA GLY A 59 8.59 -20.40 17.44
C GLY A 59 8.20 -21.32 16.27
N TRP A 60 7.05 -21.04 15.64
CA TRP A 60 6.62 -21.77 14.44
C TRP A 60 7.32 -21.22 13.19
N ARG A 61 7.66 -22.13 12.27
CA ARG A 61 8.10 -21.73 10.93
C ARG A 61 6.90 -21.28 10.11
N GLU A 62 6.91 -20.05 9.62
CA GLU A 62 5.80 -19.46 8.86
C GLU A 62 6.28 -18.62 7.67
N PRO A 63 5.38 -18.27 6.71
CA PRO A 63 5.71 -17.38 5.62
C PRO A 63 6.08 -15.99 6.13
N VAL A 64 7.13 -15.40 5.56
CA VAL A 64 7.59 -14.07 5.93
C VAL A 64 6.81 -12.99 5.17
N ASN A 65 6.49 -11.89 5.86
CA ASN A 65 6.00 -10.66 5.24
C ASN A 65 7.17 -9.77 4.84
N ALA A 66 7.24 -9.37 3.58
CA ALA A 66 8.21 -8.39 3.12
C ALA A 66 7.84 -6.97 3.57
N PRO A 67 8.81 -6.03 3.70
CA PRO A 67 8.52 -4.62 3.96
C PRO A 67 7.44 -4.10 3.02
N ASN A 68 6.39 -3.49 3.58
CA ASN A 68 5.17 -3.14 2.86
C ASN A 68 5.36 -1.85 2.06
N GLY A 69 5.63 -1.97 0.75
CA GLY A 69 5.75 -0.83 -0.15
C GLY A 69 4.43 -0.17 -0.57
N LEU A 70 3.27 -0.70 -0.17
CA LEU A 70 1.95 -0.21 -0.62
C LEU A 70 1.34 0.86 0.29
N PHE A 71 1.98 1.17 1.42
CA PHE A 71 1.44 2.16 2.35
C PHE A 71 1.22 3.49 1.64
N ALA A 72 0.02 4.04 1.81
CA ALA A 72 -0.32 5.37 1.34
C ALA A 72 -1.40 6.01 2.22
N GLU A 73 -1.18 7.26 2.61
CA GLU A 73 -2.08 8.08 3.41
C GLU A 73 -2.32 9.42 2.72
N LEU A 74 -3.56 9.91 2.76
CA LEU A 74 -3.97 11.17 2.17
C LEU A 74 -4.11 12.23 3.26
N ASN A 75 -3.42 13.36 3.09
CA ASN A 75 -3.64 14.58 3.87
C ASN A 75 -4.20 15.68 2.97
N VAL A 76 -5.26 16.37 3.41
CA VAL A 76 -5.89 17.48 2.71
C VAL A 76 -6.10 18.64 3.67
N ASP A 77 -5.50 19.80 3.36
CA ASP A 77 -5.52 21.02 4.19
C ASP A 77 -5.12 20.77 5.66
N GLY A 78 -4.18 19.85 5.91
CA GLY A 78 -3.72 19.48 7.24
C GLY A 78 -4.56 18.41 7.94
N GLU A 79 -5.68 17.97 7.34
CA GLU A 79 -6.50 16.85 7.84
C GLU A 79 -6.08 15.54 7.17
N THR A 80 -5.69 14.55 7.97
CA THR A 80 -5.44 13.19 7.49
C THR A 80 -6.77 12.45 7.29
N LEU A 81 -6.97 11.89 6.10
CA LEU A 81 -8.19 11.21 5.67
C LEU A 81 -7.98 9.70 5.63
N THR A 82 -8.49 8.99 6.64
CA THR A 82 -8.35 7.54 6.83
C THR A 82 -9.68 6.90 7.17
N LEU A 83 -9.80 5.59 6.98
CA LEU A 83 -10.84 4.80 7.61
C LEU A 83 -10.21 4.00 8.76
N PRO A 84 -10.89 3.82 9.90
CA PRO A 84 -12.26 4.23 10.22
C PRO A 84 -12.45 5.69 10.68
N GLU A 85 -11.39 6.47 10.87
CA GLU A 85 -11.44 7.73 11.63
C GLU A 85 -12.22 8.84 10.91
N SER A 86 -12.08 8.97 9.60
CA SER A 86 -12.66 10.07 8.84
C SER A 86 -14.09 9.78 8.38
N LYS A 87 -14.91 10.83 8.37
CA LYS A 87 -16.26 10.77 7.83
C LYS A 87 -16.21 10.57 6.32
N HIS A 88 -17.10 9.73 5.81
CA HIS A 88 -17.24 9.46 4.38
C HIS A 88 -18.72 9.36 3.99
N SER A 89 -19.04 9.71 2.75
CA SER A 89 -20.37 9.55 2.18
C SER A 89 -20.53 8.24 1.40
N ALA A 90 -19.42 7.67 0.94
CA ALA A 90 -19.39 6.41 0.20
C ALA A 90 -18.03 5.73 0.36
N HIS A 91 -18.03 4.41 0.36
CA HIS A 91 -16.85 3.56 0.28
C HIS A 91 -17.23 2.32 -0.53
N SER A 92 -16.33 1.86 -1.40
CA SER A 92 -16.49 0.61 -2.14
C SER A 92 -15.12 -0.01 -2.40
N VAL A 93 -15.06 -1.34 -2.30
CA VAL A 93 -13.88 -2.14 -2.66
C VAL A 93 -14.33 -3.20 -3.64
N SER A 94 -13.52 -3.44 -4.66
CA SER A 94 -13.78 -4.47 -5.65
C SER A 94 -12.52 -5.20 -6.07
N LEU A 95 -12.69 -6.45 -6.49
CA LEU A 95 -11.67 -7.24 -7.18
C LEU A 95 -12.25 -7.72 -8.50
N ASN A 96 -11.64 -7.31 -9.60
CA ASN A 96 -11.91 -7.91 -10.91
C ASN A 96 -11.18 -9.25 -10.97
N ILE A 97 -11.93 -10.34 -10.96
CA ILE A 97 -11.36 -11.69 -10.89
C ILE A 97 -10.80 -12.20 -12.23
N TYR A 98 -11.09 -11.52 -13.34
CA TYR A 98 -10.47 -11.85 -14.63
C TYR A 98 -9.08 -11.24 -14.75
N ASP A 99 -8.95 -9.96 -14.37
CA ASP A 99 -7.72 -9.20 -14.56
C ASP A 99 -6.84 -9.18 -13.29
N GLY A 100 -7.35 -9.65 -12.14
CA GLY A 100 -6.64 -9.67 -10.87
C GLY A 100 -6.40 -8.28 -10.29
N VAL A 101 -7.27 -7.32 -10.59
CA VAL A 101 -7.12 -5.90 -10.21
C VAL A 101 -8.00 -5.59 -9.00
N TYR A 102 -7.35 -5.20 -7.91
CA TYR A 102 -7.97 -4.60 -6.73
C TYR A 102 -8.30 -3.14 -7.03
N ASN A 103 -9.49 -2.69 -6.65
CA ASN A 103 -9.86 -1.28 -6.67
C ASN A 103 -10.56 -0.89 -5.37
N ARG A 104 -10.29 0.32 -4.91
CA ARG A 104 -10.97 0.99 -3.81
C ARG A 104 -11.39 2.39 -4.25
N GLU A 105 -12.56 2.83 -3.81
CA GLU A 105 -13.01 4.21 -3.87
C GLU A 105 -13.58 4.63 -2.52
N THR A 106 -13.14 5.78 -2.00
CA THR A 106 -13.72 6.42 -0.81
C THR A 106 -14.00 7.89 -1.12
N CYS A 107 -15.21 8.34 -0.79
CA CYS A 107 -15.59 9.76 -0.84
C CYS A 107 -15.66 10.30 0.59
N PHE A 108 -14.59 10.95 1.04
CA PHE A 108 -14.50 11.58 2.35
C PHE A 108 -15.26 12.91 2.41
N ILE A 109 -15.76 13.24 3.59
CA ILE A 109 -16.45 14.50 3.89
C ILE A 109 -15.51 15.36 4.74
N THR A 110 -15.08 16.49 4.21
CA THR A 110 -14.32 17.52 4.94
C THR A 110 -15.20 18.73 5.24
N ALA A 111 -14.68 19.68 6.02
CA ALA A 111 -15.37 20.95 6.28
C ALA A 111 -15.57 21.82 5.01
N LYS A 112 -14.72 21.66 3.99
CA LYS A 112 -14.73 22.48 2.76
C LYS A 112 -15.41 21.81 1.58
N GLY A 113 -15.62 20.50 1.63
CA GLY A 113 -16.29 19.74 0.57
C GLY A 113 -15.87 18.27 0.51
N GLY A 114 -16.38 17.57 -0.50
CA GLY A 114 -16.04 16.17 -0.74
C GLY A 114 -14.62 16.00 -1.27
N VAL A 115 -13.95 14.94 -0.82
CA VAL A 115 -12.66 14.48 -1.34
C VAL A 115 -12.81 13.02 -1.77
N LYS A 116 -12.62 12.75 -3.06
CA LYS A 116 -12.61 11.40 -3.61
C LYS A 116 -11.18 10.89 -3.67
N PHE A 117 -10.93 9.76 -3.03
CA PHE A 117 -9.69 9.01 -3.10
C PHE A 117 -9.95 7.65 -3.73
N THR A 118 -9.15 7.27 -4.72
CA THR A 118 -9.20 5.92 -5.29
C THR A 118 -7.82 5.28 -5.31
N GLU A 119 -7.81 3.97 -5.16
CA GLU A 119 -6.65 3.12 -5.34
C GLU A 119 -7.02 2.03 -6.33
N GLY A 120 -6.17 1.81 -7.34
CA GLY A 120 -6.16 0.59 -8.13
C GLY A 120 -4.81 -0.10 -7.98
N ARG A 121 -4.76 -1.40 -7.73
CA ARG A 121 -3.50 -2.15 -7.68
C ARG A 121 -3.60 -3.57 -8.23
N MET A 122 -2.47 -4.09 -8.70
CA MET A 122 -2.34 -5.47 -9.17
C MET A 122 -0.94 -6.02 -8.95
N VAL A 123 -0.86 -7.33 -8.77
CA VAL A 123 0.40 -8.08 -8.81
C VAL A 123 0.61 -8.59 -10.23
N SER A 124 1.74 -8.23 -10.85
CA SER A 124 2.01 -8.55 -12.25
C SER A 124 2.10 -10.06 -12.48
N GLN A 125 1.42 -10.55 -13.52
CA GLN A 125 1.55 -11.94 -13.99
C GLN A 125 2.79 -12.13 -14.88
N GLU A 126 3.34 -11.05 -15.44
CA GLU A 126 4.51 -11.11 -16.34
C GLU A 126 5.83 -10.96 -15.58
N ASN A 127 5.86 -10.11 -14.54
CA ASN A 127 7.02 -9.94 -13.68
C ASN A 127 6.65 -10.40 -12.26
N PRO A 128 7.22 -11.53 -11.78
CA PRO A 128 6.83 -12.14 -10.51
C PRO A 128 7.06 -11.23 -9.29
N ASN A 129 7.97 -10.25 -9.42
CA ASN A 129 8.44 -9.39 -8.34
C ASN A 129 7.77 -8.01 -8.35
N LEU A 130 6.84 -7.74 -9.26
CA LEU A 130 6.29 -6.39 -9.49
C LEU A 130 4.84 -6.26 -9.03
N ILE A 131 4.59 -5.22 -8.24
CA ILE A 131 3.27 -4.70 -7.92
C ILE A 131 3.13 -3.32 -8.57
N LEU A 132 1.97 -3.06 -9.17
CA LEU A 132 1.62 -1.76 -9.71
C LEU A 132 0.46 -1.17 -8.89
N GLN A 133 0.57 0.09 -8.52
CA GLN A 133 -0.47 0.83 -7.79
C GLN A 133 -0.71 2.18 -8.45
N CYS A 134 -1.97 2.62 -8.51
CA CYS A 134 -2.38 3.94 -8.99
C CYS A 134 -3.25 4.58 -7.91
N LEU A 135 -2.79 5.70 -7.38
CA LEU A 135 -3.51 6.52 -6.41
C LEU A 135 -4.11 7.72 -7.14
N THR A 136 -5.42 7.95 -6.97
CA THR A 136 -6.08 9.13 -7.56
C THR A 136 -6.73 9.98 -6.47
N VAL A 137 -6.47 11.28 -6.51
CA VAL A 137 -7.11 12.27 -5.65
C VAL A 137 -7.93 13.23 -6.51
N GLN A 138 -9.16 13.50 -6.09
CA GLN A 138 -10.02 14.54 -6.66
C GLN A 138 -10.74 15.28 -5.53
N THR A 139 -10.63 16.61 -5.50
CA THR A 139 -11.27 17.45 -4.48
C THR A 139 -12.39 18.28 -5.11
N GLY A 140 -13.47 18.54 -4.35
CA GLY A 140 -14.55 19.43 -4.79
C GLY A 140 -14.23 20.92 -4.73
N TYR A 141 -13.02 21.28 -4.30
CA TYR A 141 -12.53 22.64 -4.07
C TYR A 141 -11.01 22.68 -4.27
N ALA A 142 -10.41 23.86 -4.36
CA ALA A 142 -8.95 23.98 -4.39
C ALA A 142 -8.37 23.72 -3.00
N ALA A 143 -7.48 22.73 -2.88
CA ALA A 143 -6.95 22.26 -1.60
C ALA A 143 -5.43 22.07 -1.68
N GLU A 144 -4.77 22.17 -0.53
CA GLU A 144 -3.40 21.67 -0.38
C GLU A 144 -3.48 20.18 -0.05
N VAL A 145 -2.93 19.34 -0.93
CA VAL A 145 -2.93 17.89 -0.78
C VAL A 145 -1.51 17.41 -0.59
N CYS A 146 -1.31 16.48 0.34
CA CYS A 146 -0.09 15.68 0.45
C CYS A 146 -0.46 14.20 0.43
N VAL A 147 0.07 13.46 -0.53
CA VAL A 147 0.02 11.99 -0.52
C VAL A 147 1.32 11.50 0.09
N HIS A 148 1.21 10.91 1.28
CA HIS A 148 2.30 10.26 1.97
C HIS A 148 2.34 8.79 1.57
N THR A 149 3.49 8.30 1.12
CA THR A 149 3.71 6.89 0.81
C THR A 149 4.94 6.39 1.53
N GLU A 150 4.95 5.12 1.91
CA GLU A 150 6.04 4.56 2.70
C GLU A 150 6.31 3.10 2.31
N ILE A 151 7.57 2.70 2.39
CA ILE A 151 7.93 1.29 2.55
C ILE A 151 8.04 1.03 4.04
N ASP A 152 7.07 0.33 4.59
CA ASP A 152 6.95 0.08 6.03
C ASP A 152 7.58 -1.28 6.40
N GLY A 153 8.68 -1.25 7.15
CA GLY A 153 9.36 -2.44 7.65
C GLY A 153 8.77 -3.02 8.94
N ASP A 154 7.88 -2.31 9.64
CA ASP A 154 7.20 -2.79 10.86
C ASP A 154 5.96 -3.63 10.48
N VAL A 155 6.23 -4.76 9.84
CA VAL A 155 5.22 -5.65 9.29
C VAL A 155 4.52 -6.47 10.38
N TRP A 156 3.26 -6.85 10.11
CA TRP A 156 2.55 -7.80 10.94
C TRP A 156 3.15 -9.20 10.76
N ASP A 157 3.40 -9.94 11.85
CA ASP A 157 3.74 -11.36 11.82
C ASP A 157 2.86 -12.10 12.86
N ILE A 158 2.62 -13.40 12.66
CA ILE A 158 1.88 -14.21 13.64
C ILE A 158 2.88 -14.73 14.71
N ASN A 159 4.05 -15.20 14.29
CA ASN A 159 5.11 -15.75 15.12
C ASN A 159 6.47 -15.07 14.86
N GLY A 160 6.46 -13.76 14.64
CA GLY A 160 7.66 -12.96 14.38
C GLY A 160 8.22 -12.21 15.61
N PRO A 161 9.07 -11.19 15.39
CA PRO A 161 9.49 -10.68 14.08
C PRO A 161 10.36 -11.67 13.30
N HIS A 162 10.29 -11.63 11.97
CA HIS A 162 11.11 -12.48 11.08
C HIS A 162 12.24 -11.75 10.37
N LEU A 163 12.27 -10.41 10.46
CA LEU A 163 13.22 -9.56 9.75
C LEU A 163 14.16 -8.87 10.73
N GLU A 164 15.45 -8.90 10.42
CA GLU A 164 16.50 -8.17 11.13
C GLU A 164 17.44 -7.44 10.18
N GLN A 165 18.34 -6.64 10.75
CA GLN A 165 19.37 -5.89 10.00
C GLN A 165 18.78 -5.00 8.90
N MET A 166 17.72 -4.28 9.26
CA MET A 166 17.02 -3.42 8.33
C MET A 166 17.94 -2.32 7.78
N VAL A 167 17.90 -2.10 6.47
CA VAL A 167 18.60 -1.02 5.78
C VAL A 167 17.58 -0.22 4.99
N CYS A 168 17.57 1.09 5.20
CA CYS A 168 16.63 2.05 4.63
C CYS A 168 17.41 3.10 3.82
N GLU A 169 17.12 3.21 2.52
CA GLU A 169 17.89 4.03 1.59
C GLU A 169 17.01 4.75 0.57
N TYR A 170 17.55 5.82 -0.01
CA TYR A 170 16.97 6.49 -1.17
C TYR A 170 18.08 6.77 -2.18
N GLU A 171 17.94 6.21 -3.38
CA GLU A 171 18.93 6.32 -4.45
C GLU A 171 18.22 6.37 -5.80
N ASP A 172 18.71 7.21 -6.72
CA ASP A 172 18.22 7.31 -8.10
C ASP A 172 16.69 7.46 -8.25
N GLY A 173 16.07 8.20 -7.32
CA GLY A 173 14.64 8.47 -7.33
C GLY A 173 13.78 7.35 -6.75
N ALA A 174 14.39 6.28 -6.22
CA ALA A 174 13.72 5.13 -5.63
C ALA A 174 13.95 5.05 -4.12
N CYS A 175 12.91 4.66 -3.39
CA CYS A 175 12.98 4.31 -1.97
C CYS A 175 13.30 2.82 -1.84
N PHE A 176 14.11 2.44 -0.84
CA PHE A 176 14.49 1.05 -0.58
C PHE A 176 14.38 0.72 0.91
N VAL A 177 13.81 -0.44 1.22
CA VAL A 177 13.94 -1.08 2.53
C VAL A 177 14.32 -2.53 2.31
N SER A 178 15.40 -2.98 2.96
CA SER A 178 15.85 -4.37 2.92
C SER A 178 16.10 -4.90 4.32
N ALA A 179 16.02 -6.22 4.48
CA ALA A 179 16.28 -6.92 5.73
C ALA A 179 16.71 -8.37 5.44
N VAL A 180 17.11 -9.10 6.49
CA VAL A 180 17.43 -10.53 6.39
C VAL A 180 16.57 -11.37 7.32
N THR A 181 16.27 -12.60 6.92
CA THR A 181 15.58 -13.56 7.79
C THR A 181 16.52 -14.22 8.80
N HIS A 182 16.00 -14.67 9.95
CA HIS A 182 16.81 -15.26 11.01
C HIS A 182 17.39 -16.64 10.66
N GLU A 183 16.56 -17.57 10.18
CA GLU A 183 16.93 -18.98 10.03
C GLU A 183 17.94 -19.20 8.90
N LYS A 184 17.70 -18.57 7.75
CA LYS A 184 18.47 -18.81 6.52
C LYS A 184 19.29 -17.61 6.07
N GLY A 185 19.13 -16.44 6.70
CA GLY A 185 19.76 -15.20 6.23
C GLY A 185 19.28 -14.80 4.83
N THR A 186 18.05 -15.15 4.45
CA THR A 186 17.51 -14.80 3.14
C THR A 186 17.37 -13.28 3.07
N HIS A 187 17.96 -12.64 2.06
CA HIS A 187 17.80 -11.20 1.89
C HIS A 187 16.43 -10.92 1.28
N ILE A 188 15.68 -10.00 1.88
CA ILE A 188 14.42 -9.48 1.35
C ILE A 188 14.59 -7.99 1.11
N ALA A 189 14.15 -7.52 -0.06
CA ALA A 189 14.20 -6.11 -0.39
C ALA A 189 12.89 -5.68 -1.06
N THR A 190 12.42 -4.50 -0.66
CA THR A 190 11.32 -3.78 -1.28
C THR A 190 11.84 -2.45 -1.81
N GLN A 191 11.55 -2.17 -3.07
CA GLN A 191 11.81 -0.90 -3.73
C GLN A 191 10.49 -0.24 -4.12
N GLU A 192 10.44 1.09 -4.04
CA GLU A 192 9.32 1.90 -4.49
C GLU A 192 9.76 3.06 -5.40
N THR A 193 9.05 3.25 -6.51
CA THR A 193 9.14 4.46 -7.33
C THR A 193 7.75 5.04 -7.60
N ALA A 194 7.69 6.36 -7.79
CA ALA A 194 6.46 7.09 -8.09
C ALA A 194 6.62 7.98 -9.34
N GLU A 195 5.61 8.00 -10.18
CA GLU A 195 5.52 8.79 -11.43
C GLU A 195 4.18 9.55 -11.44
N TYR A 196 4.23 10.85 -11.77
CA TYR A 196 3.06 11.73 -11.85
C TYR A 196 3.30 12.91 -12.80
N GLU A 197 2.25 13.37 -13.47
CA GLU A 197 2.32 14.42 -14.51
C GLU A 197 1.72 15.76 -14.04
N PHE A 198 2.05 16.19 -12.83
CA PHE A 198 1.65 17.48 -12.28
C PHE A 198 2.75 18.08 -11.40
N LYS A 199 2.67 19.40 -11.18
CA LYS A 199 3.63 20.10 -10.32
C LYS A 199 3.37 19.73 -8.86
N ALA A 200 4.38 19.13 -8.22
CA ALA A 200 4.36 18.80 -6.80
C ALA A 200 5.71 19.16 -6.15
N ALA A 201 5.69 19.40 -4.85
CA ALA A 201 6.87 19.37 -4.00
C ALA A 201 7.03 17.94 -3.46
N GLU A 202 8.24 17.39 -3.57
CA GLU A 202 8.56 16.06 -3.06
C GLU A 202 9.52 16.18 -1.88
N LYS A 203 9.28 15.38 -0.84
CA LYS A 203 10.19 15.22 0.29
C LYS A 203 10.34 13.75 0.68
N ILE A 204 11.59 13.32 0.81
CA ILE A 204 11.95 11.99 1.30
C ILE A 204 12.33 12.06 2.78
N ALA A 205 11.90 11.05 3.54
CA ALA A 205 12.31 10.82 4.91
C ALA A 205 12.81 9.38 5.05
N ILE A 206 14.04 9.21 5.53
CA ILE A 206 14.65 7.92 5.79
C ILE A 206 14.61 7.70 7.30
N GLY A 207 13.93 6.65 7.74
CA GLY A 207 13.85 6.22 9.12
C GLY A 207 14.75 5.01 9.39
N GLU A 208 14.62 4.44 10.60
CA GLU A 208 15.36 3.22 10.98
C GLU A 208 14.78 1.96 10.33
N GLN A 209 13.47 1.94 10.11
CA GLN A 209 12.71 0.78 9.62
C GLN A 209 11.84 1.11 8.40
N SER A 210 11.94 2.32 7.87
CA SER A 210 11.12 2.74 6.75
C SER A 210 11.73 3.84 5.92
N VAL A 211 11.22 3.98 4.69
CA VAL A 211 11.51 5.13 3.82
C VAL A 211 10.19 5.68 3.31
N ALA A 212 9.95 6.96 3.56
CA ALA A 212 8.74 7.65 3.19
C ALA A 212 8.98 8.72 2.12
N ARG A 213 8.01 8.88 1.24
CA ARG A 213 7.92 9.92 0.20
C ARG A 213 6.63 10.71 0.43
N ASN A 214 6.75 12.03 0.45
CA ASN A 214 5.61 12.94 0.54
C ASN A 214 5.52 13.73 -0.76
N ILE A 215 4.40 13.58 -1.49
CA ILE A 215 4.13 14.28 -2.74
C ILE A 215 3.02 15.30 -2.46
N CYS A 216 3.38 16.59 -2.36
CA CYS A 216 2.49 17.66 -1.99
C CYS A 216 2.19 18.60 -3.16
N PHE A 217 0.92 18.92 -3.41
CA PHE A 217 0.46 19.70 -4.55
C PHE A 217 -0.86 20.41 -4.26
N THR A 218 -1.13 21.49 -5.00
CA THR A 218 -2.42 22.19 -4.95
C THR A 218 -3.37 21.60 -5.99
N THR A 219 -4.60 21.30 -5.57
CA THR A 219 -5.64 20.80 -6.48
C THR A 219 -6.51 21.90 -7.09
N GLU A 220 -7.05 21.62 -8.26
CA GLU A 220 -8.17 22.35 -8.85
C GLU A 220 -9.46 21.55 -8.62
N ALA A 221 -10.57 22.24 -8.31
CA ALA A 221 -11.85 21.59 -8.05
C ALA A 221 -12.28 20.71 -9.23
N GLY A 222 -12.58 19.43 -8.95
CA GLY A 222 -13.04 18.45 -9.93
C GLY A 222 -11.95 17.86 -10.83
N LYS A 223 -10.70 18.30 -10.74
CA LYS A 223 -9.58 17.72 -11.49
C LYS A 223 -9.03 16.49 -10.78
N GLU A 224 -8.69 15.45 -11.55
CA GLU A 224 -8.04 14.24 -11.03
C GLU A 224 -6.52 14.38 -11.05
N TYR A 225 -5.88 13.93 -9.97
CA TYR A 225 -4.43 13.87 -9.81
C TYR A 225 -4.02 12.43 -9.57
N LYS A 226 -3.19 11.87 -10.45
CA LYS A 226 -2.83 10.44 -10.48
C LYS A 226 -1.36 10.25 -10.19
N ILE A 227 -1.05 9.37 -9.23
CA ILE A 227 0.30 8.94 -8.88
C ILE A 227 0.39 7.45 -9.20
N TYR A 228 1.25 7.10 -10.14
CA TYR A 228 1.55 5.72 -10.51
C TYR A 228 2.78 5.26 -9.74
N ARG A 229 2.67 4.09 -9.10
CA ARG A 229 3.74 3.53 -8.28
C ARG A 229 4.12 2.15 -8.78
N LYS A 230 5.43 1.88 -8.81
CA LYS A 230 6.00 0.56 -9.05
C LYS A 230 6.65 0.10 -7.75
N ILE A 231 6.22 -1.05 -7.25
CA ILE A 231 6.79 -1.66 -6.07
C ILE A 231 7.42 -2.97 -6.50
N LEU A 232 8.73 -3.08 -6.34
CA LEU A 232 9.48 -4.31 -6.62
C LEU A 232 9.81 -4.98 -5.30
N VAL A 233 9.52 -6.28 -5.20
CA VAL A 233 9.80 -7.08 -4.00
C VAL A 233 10.57 -8.31 -4.41
N THR A 234 11.74 -8.51 -3.80
CA THR A 234 12.64 -9.63 -4.12
C THR A 234 13.07 -10.34 -2.86
N ALA A 235 13.26 -11.66 -2.97
CA ALA A 235 13.98 -12.44 -1.98
C ALA A 235 15.04 -13.31 -2.68
N GLY A 236 16.24 -13.39 -2.11
CA GLY A 236 17.35 -14.14 -2.71
C GLY A 236 18.61 -14.17 -1.86
#